data_AF-A0A1T2R5Y4-F1
#
_entry.id   AF-A0A1T2R5Y4-F1
#
_cell.length_a   1.000
_cell.length_b   1.000
_cell.length_c   1.000
_cell.angle_alpha   90.00
_cell.angle_beta   90.00
_cell.angle_gamma   90.00
#
_symmetry.space_group_name_H-M   'P 1'
#
loop_
_entity.id
_entity.type
_entity.pdbx_description
1 polymer ?
#
loop_
_entity_poly.entity_id
_entity_poly.type
_entity_poly.pdbx_seq_one_letter_code
_entity_poly.pdbx_strand_id
1 'polypeptide(L)' 'MPLKTRMKEYRVKLSMSQEDLANEVGVRRETIGNLENGKYNPSFKLTYDIAKVLKAPIEVLFWFEE' A
#
# COMPACT_ATOMS: atom_id res chain seq x y z
N MET A 1 -5.34 10.20 14.50
CA MET A 1 -4.28 10.35 13.48
C MET A 1 -4.60 9.44 12.31
N PRO A 2 -5.05 9.98 11.16
CA PRO A 2 -5.32 9.19 9.97
C PRO A 2 -4.00 8.65 9.38
N LEU A 3 -4.01 7.40 8.93
CA LEU A 3 -2.90 6.84 8.16
C LEU A 3 -2.87 7.48 6.77
N LYS A 4 -1.72 8.02 6.37
CA LYS A 4 -1.45 8.49 5.02
C LYS A 4 -0.59 7.48 4.28
N THR A 5 -0.70 7.47 2.96
CA THR A 5 0.10 6.59 2.12
C THR A 5 0.45 7.18 0.75
N ARG A 6 1.61 6.78 0.21
CA ARG A 6 2.02 7.01 -1.19
C ARG A 6 1.95 5.75 -2.05
N MET A 7 1.26 4.72 -1.59
CA MET A 7 1.16 3.42 -2.27
C MET A 7 0.75 3.58 -3.74
N LYS A 8 -0.24 4.43 -4.03
CA LYS A 8 -0.71 4.71 -5.40
C LYS A 8 0.39 5.28 -6.29
N GLU A 9 1.19 6.22 -5.78
CA GLU A 9 2.27 6.85 -6.53
C GLU A 9 3.31 5.81 -6.97
N TYR A 10 3.78 4.99 -6.03
CA TYR A 10 4.77 3.96 -6.31
C TYR A 10 4.23 2.84 -7.21
N ARG A 11 2.98 2.43 -6.98
CA ARG A 11 2.31 1.43 -7.82
C ARG A 11 2.22 1.90 -9.28
N VAL A 12 1.83 3.15 -9.51
CA VAL A 12 1.74 3.72 -10.86
C VAL A 12 3.13 3.91 -11.49
N LYS A 13 4.16 4.28 -10.71
CA LYS A 13 5.56 4.32 -11.22
C LYS A 13 6.06 2.97 -11.71
N LEU A 14 5.52 1.88 -11.17
CA LEU A 14 5.80 0.51 -11.59
C LEU A 14 4.82 -0.01 -12.66
N SER A 15 3.95 0.85 -13.21
CA SER A 15 2.92 0.48 -14.18
C SER A 15 1.97 -0.62 -13.70
N MET A 16 1.77 -0.74 -12.38
CA MET A 16 0.89 -1.75 -11.80
C MET A 16 -0.52 -1.20 -11.59
N SER A 17 -1.53 -2.01 -11.85
CA SER A 17 -2.91 -1.78 -11.43
C SER A 17 -3.10 -2.15 -9.95
N GLN A 18 -4.23 -1.76 -9.35
CA GLN A 18 -4.58 -2.20 -7.99
C GLN A 18 -4.75 -3.72 -7.90
N GLU A 19 -5.21 -4.35 -8.99
CA GLU A 19 -5.36 -5.80 -9.07
C GLU A 19 -3.99 -6.49 -9.08
N ASP A 20 -3.02 -5.95 -9.84
CA ASP A 20 -1.67 -6.51 -9.89
C ASP A 20 -1.02 -6.48 -8.51
N LEU A 21 -1.08 -5.35 -7.80
CA LEU A 21 -0.53 -5.26 -6.44
C LEU A 21 -1.27 -6.19 -5.48
N ALA A 22 -2.59 -6.34 -5.62
CA ALA A 22 -3.38 -7.22 -4.78
C ALA A 22 -2.98 -8.70 -4.96
N ASN A 23 -2.77 -9.12 -6.21
CA ASN A 23 -2.31 -10.46 -6.56
C ASN A 23 -0.90 -10.74 -5.99
N GLU A 24 0.03 -9.79 -6.12
CA GLU A 24 1.40 -9.94 -5.61
C GLU A 24 1.47 -10.10 -4.08
N VAL A 25 0.58 -9.43 -3.34
CA VAL A 25 0.56 -9.50 -1.86
C VAL A 25 -0.52 -10.43 -1.31
N GLY A 26 -1.24 -11.15 -2.17
CA GLY A 26 -2.22 -12.17 -1.78
C GLY A 26 -3.47 -11.61 -1.08
N VAL A 27 -3.96 -10.44 -1.51
CA VAL A 27 -5.17 -9.81 -0.97
C VAL A 27 -6.19 -9.52 -2.07
N ARG A 28 -7.37 -9.02 -1.69
CA ARG A 28 -8.38 -8.59 -2.67
C ARG A 28 -8.02 -7.21 -3.23
N ARG A 29 -8.36 -6.92 -4.48
CA ARG A 29 -8.24 -5.56 -5.07
C ARG A 29 -8.82 -4.45 -4.18
N GLU A 30 -9.95 -4.72 -3.53
CA GLU A 30 -10.61 -3.78 -2.62
C GLU A 30 -9.73 -3.44 -1.40
N THR A 31 -8.95 -4.40 -0.90
CA THR A 31 -7.99 -4.20 0.20
C THR A 31 -6.96 -3.13 -0.18
N ILE A 32 -6.41 -3.21 -1.40
CA ILE A 32 -5.48 -2.20 -1.94
C ILE A 32 -6.20 -0.86 -2.09
N GLY A 33 -7.39 -0.85 -2.70
CA GLY A 33 -8.18 0.38 -2.85
C GLY A 33 -8.49 1.07 -1.52
N ASN A 34 -8.87 0.32 -0.49
CA ASN A 34 -9.15 0.85 0.84
C ASN A 34 -7.89 1.39 1.52
N LEU A 35 -6.72 0.77 1.31
CA LEU A 35 -5.43 1.26 1.78
C LEU A 35 -4.99 2.55 1.09
N GLU A 36 -5.11 2.64 -0.24
CA GLU A 36 -4.78 3.88 -0.98
C GLU A 36 -5.62 5.08 -0.52
N ASN A 37 -6.83 4.81 -0.02
CA ASN A 37 -7.73 5.82 0.52
C ASN A 37 -7.59 6.01 2.04
N GLY A 38 -6.62 5.36 2.69
CA GLY A 38 -6.36 5.49 4.13
C GLY A 38 -7.50 5.01 5.04
N LYS A 39 -8.36 4.10 4.57
CA LYS A 39 -9.58 3.69 5.30
C LYS A 39 -9.32 2.87 6.56
N TYR A 40 -8.17 2.22 6.67
CA TYR A 40 -7.81 1.42 7.84
C TYR A 40 -6.29 1.28 7.98
N ASN A 41 -5.86 0.85 9.16
CA ASN A 41 -4.47 0.55 9.45
C ASN A 41 -4.15 -0.92 9.10
N PRO A 42 -3.29 -1.20 8.11
CA PRO A 42 -2.89 -2.56 7.76
C PRO A 42 -2.06 -3.23 8.87
N SER A 43 -1.98 -4.57 8.80
CA SER A 43 -1.03 -5.32 9.62
C SER A 43 0.41 -5.06 9.16
N PHE A 44 1.38 -5.23 10.07
CA PHE A 44 2.81 -5.11 9.75
C PHE A 44 3.23 -6.03 8.59
N LYS A 45 2.65 -7.24 8.54
CA LYS A 45 2.93 -8.20 7.46
C LYS A 45 2.52 -7.64 6.10
N LEU A 46 1.32 -7.08 6.00
CA LEU A 46 0.82 -6.52 4.74
C LEU A 46 1.61 -5.28 4.32
N THR A 47 1.96 -4.37 5.25
CA THR A 47 2.82 -3.21 4.94
C THR A 47 4.21 -3.64 4.47
N TYR A 48 4.80 -4.65 5.09
CA TYR A 48 6.08 -5.21 4.67
C TYR A 48 6.03 -5.83 3.26
N ASP A 49 4.98 -6.61 2.95
CA ASP A 49 4.84 -7.23 1.64
C ASP A 49 4.62 -6.17 0.54
N ILE A 50 3.76 -5.19 0.80
CA ILE A 50 3.56 -4.05 -0.11
C ILE A 50 4.87 -3.28 -0.33
N ALA A 51 5.64 -3.01 0.73
CA ALA A 51 6.91 -2.31 0.64
C ALA A 51 7.92 -3.05 -0.25
N LYS A 52 7.96 -4.39 -0.15
CA LYS A 52 8.79 -5.21 -1.04
C LYS A 52 8.38 -5.12 -2.51
N VAL A 53 7.08 -5.27 -2.79
CA VAL A 53 6.57 -5.21 -4.18
C VAL A 53 6.78 -3.83 -4.79
N LEU A 54 6.53 -2.77 -4.01
CA LEU A 54 6.67 -1.39 -4.45
C LEU A 54 8.11 -0.86 -4.41
N LYS A 55 9.07 -1.69 -3.97
CA LYS A 55 10.50 -1.37 -3.90
C LYS A 55 10.78 -0.07 -3.15
N ALA A 56 10.08 0.14 -2.04
CA ALA A 56 10.19 1.36 -1.23
C ALA A 56 10.12 1.04 0.27
N PRO A 57 10.81 1.80 1.13
CA PRO A 57 10.73 1.63 2.58
C PRO A 57 9.31 1.87 3.11
N ILE A 58 8.95 1.19 4.20
CA ILE A 58 7.61 1.30 4.82
C ILE A 58 7.33 2.74 5.24
N GLU A 59 8.31 3.41 5.84
CA GLU A 59 8.25 4.78 6.34
C GLU A 59 8.03 5.82 5.24
N VAL A 60 8.40 5.49 3.99
CA VAL A 60 8.14 6.35 2.82
C VAL A 60 6.73 6.09 2.26
N LEU A 61 6.25 4.86 2.38
CA LEU A 61 4.94 4.45 1.88
C LEU A 61 3.80 4.76 2.83
N PHE A 62 4.03 4.77 4.15
CA PHE A 62 3.01 4.87 5.19
C PHE A 62 3.49 5.73 6.36
N TRP A 63 2.66 6.68 6.81
CA TRP A 63 2.93 7.50 7.99
C TRP A 63 1.63 7.98 8.63
N PHE A 64 1.69 8.35 9.91
CA PHE A 64 0.57 8.98 10.61
C PHE A 64 0.81 10.50 10.64
N GLU A 65 -0.22 11.27 10.32
CA GLU A 65 -0.21 12.74 10.43
C GLU A 65 -0.63 13.10 11.86
N GLU A 66 0.18 13.92 12.55
CA GLU A 66 -0.07 14.45 13.92
C GLU A 66 -1.29 15.36 13.97
#